data_AF-A0A5C5ZB48-F1
#
_entry.id   AF-A0A5C5ZB48-F1
#
_cell.length_a   1.000
_cell.length_b   1.000
_cell.length_c   1.000
_cell.angle_alpha   90.00
_cell.angle_beta   90.00
_cell.angle_gamma   90.00
#
_symmetry.space_group_name_H-M   'P 1'
#
loop_
_entity.id
_entity.type
_entity.pdbx_description
1 polymer ?
#
loop_
_entity_poly.entity_id
_entity_poly.type
_entity_poly.pdbx_seq_one_letter_code
_entity_poly.pdbx_strand_id
1 'polypeptide(L)' 'MGWERNGKSAYIHHLATYGEHSEFGYKDFIPMFKAEKFDAEAWGELFKEAGARYVVPVAEHHDAFAMYNSNHT' A
#
# COMPACT_ATOMS: atom_id res chain seq x y z
N MET A 1 -19.27 -20.17 9.20
CA MET A 1 -18.13 -19.38 8.66
C MET A 1 -18.58 -17.94 8.62
N GLY A 2 -18.25 -17.20 9.69
CA GLY A 2 -18.96 -15.99 10.10
C GLY A 2 -18.43 -14.69 9.52
N TRP A 3 -19.38 -13.85 9.13
CA TRP A 3 -19.25 -12.49 8.64
C TRP A 3 -18.85 -11.50 9.76
N GLU A 4 -17.79 -11.79 10.51
CA GLU A 4 -17.31 -10.92 11.61
C GLU A 4 -16.23 -9.90 11.18
N ARG A 5 -15.78 -9.95 9.93
CA ARG A 5 -14.64 -9.16 9.41
C ARG A 5 -15.04 -7.84 8.74
N ASN A 6 -16.04 -7.14 9.29
CA ASN A 6 -16.45 -5.80 8.82
C ASN A 6 -15.50 -4.72 9.38
N GLY A 7 -14.24 -4.67 8.93
CA GLY A 7 -13.27 -3.61 9.27
C GLY A 7 -12.77 -3.56 10.72
N LYS A 8 -13.46 -4.22 11.66
CA LYS A 8 -13.14 -4.21 13.10
C LYS A 8 -11.72 -4.71 13.41
N SER A 9 -11.23 -5.74 12.71
CA SER A 9 -9.88 -6.26 12.98
C SER A 9 -8.79 -5.24 12.61
N ALA A 10 -8.93 -4.55 11.48
CA ALA A 10 -8.00 -3.51 11.06
C ALA A 10 -8.05 -2.30 12.01
N TYR A 11 -9.26 -1.88 12.39
CA TYR A 11 -9.45 -0.81 13.37
C TYR A 11 -8.78 -1.11 14.71
N ILE A 12 -9.02 -2.29 15.29
CA ILE A 12 -8.41 -2.70 16.57
C ILE A 12 -6.88 -2.81 16.47
N HIS A 13 -6.37 -3.34 15.36
CA HIS A 13 -4.93 -3.41 15.13
C HIS A 13 -4.30 -2.01 15.04
N HIS A 14 -4.95 -1.08 14.34
CA HIS A 14 -4.48 0.30 14.20
C HIS A 14 -4.38 0.99 15.56
N LEU A 15 -5.45 0.88 16.38
CA LEU A 15 -5.44 1.40 17.75
C LEU A 15 -4.28 0.85 18.59
N ALA A 16 -4.06 -0.48 18.52
CA ALA A 16 -3.04 -1.13 19.33
C ALA A 16 -1.60 -0.82 18.87
N THR A 17 -1.40 -0.51 17.58
CA THR A 17 -0.05 -0.40 16.98
C THR A 17 0.37 1.05 16.77
N TYR A 18 -0.57 1.91 16.37
CA TYR A 18 -0.31 3.30 15.96
C TYR A 18 -1.08 4.32 16.80
N GLY A 19 -2.15 3.91 17.49
CA GLY A 19 -2.97 4.75 18.36
C GLY A 19 -4.29 5.19 17.72
N GLU A 20 -4.93 6.19 18.32
CA GLU A 20 -6.21 6.73 17.86
C GLU A 20 -6.10 7.33 16.46
N HIS A 21 -7.11 7.12 15.62
CA HIS A 21 -7.09 7.58 14.22
C HIS A 21 -7.14 9.12 14.08
N SER A 22 -7.58 9.82 15.13
CA SER A 22 -7.53 11.29 15.19
C SER A 22 -6.11 11.83 15.35
N GLU A 23 -5.22 11.05 15.95
CA GLU A 23 -3.82 11.43 16.20
C GLU A 23 -2.90 10.84 15.12
N PHE A 24 -3.13 9.58 14.74
CA PHE A 24 -2.40 8.90 13.68
C PHE A 24 -3.39 8.36 12.65
N GLY A 25 -3.55 9.08 11.54
CA GLY A 25 -4.44 8.72 10.44
C GLY A 25 -3.72 8.02 9.30
N TYR A 26 -4.47 7.59 8.27
CA TYR A 26 -3.88 6.90 7.11
C TYR A 26 -2.81 7.73 6.40
N LYS A 27 -3.03 9.06 6.28
CA LYS A 27 -2.09 10.00 5.67
C LYS A 27 -0.68 9.96 6.29
N ASP A 28 -0.58 9.55 7.55
CA ASP A 28 0.68 9.55 8.30
C ASP A 28 1.58 8.38 7.89
N PHE A 29 1.02 7.36 7.22
CA PHE A 29 1.80 6.30 6.58
C PHE A 29 2.49 6.77 5.28
N ILE A 30 1.95 7.78 4.59
CA ILE A 30 2.48 8.24 3.30
C ILE A 30 3.97 8.59 3.38
N PRO A 31 4.45 9.46 4.30
CA PRO A 31 5.87 9.76 4.43
C PRO A 31 6.72 8.58 4.95
N MET A 32 6.09 7.55 5.52
CA MET A 32 6.77 6.33 5.97
C MET A 32 7.00 5.33 4.84
N PHE A 33 6.21 5.41 3.75
CA PHE A 33 6.35 4.54 2.59
C PHE A 33 7.53 4.96 1.71
N LYS A 34 8.73 4.52 2.10
CA LYS A 34 10.00 4.86 1.43
C LYS A 34 10.51 3.80 0.47
N ALA A 35 9.95 2.58 0.54
CA ALA A 35 10.36 1.44 -0.27
C ALA A 35 11.88 1.18 -0.24
N GLU A 36 12.53 1.27 0.93
CA GLU A 36 14.01 1.28 1.06
C GLU A 36 14.75 0.04 0.51
N LYS A 37 14.03 -1.07 0.29
CA LYS A 37 14.57 -2.31 -0.28
C LYS A 37 13.96 -2.66 -1.64
N PHE A 38 13.27 -1.71 -2.27
CA PHE A 38 12.67 -1.92 -3.58
C PHE A 38 13.75 -1.91 -4.66
N ASP A 39 13.72 -2.96 -5.50
CA ASP A 39 14.57 -3.13 -6.66
C ASP A 39 13.69 -3.47 -7.86
N ALA A 40 13.50 -2.49 -8.74
CA ALA A 40 12.66 -2.62 -9.92
C ALA A 40 13.24 -3.59 -10.96
N GLU A 41 14.57 -3.73 -11.02
CA GLU A 41 15.24 -4.62 -11.98
C GLU A 41 15.05 -6.07 -11.55
N ALA A 42 15.31 -6.37 -10.27
CA ALA A 42 15.07 -7.71 -9.72
C ALA A 42 13.61 -8.15 -9.87
N TRP A 43 12.66 -7.23 -9.69
CA TRP A 43 11.23 -7.52 -9.94
C TRP A 43 10.97 -7.79 -11.43
N GLY A 44 11.53 -6.96 -12.32
CA GLY A 44 11.41 -7.15 -13.77
C GLY A 44 11.94 -8.49 -14.25
N GLU A 45 13.10 -8.91 -13.75
CA GLU A 45 13.70 -10.23 -14.02
C GLU A 45 12.77 -11.35 -13.56
N LEU A 46 12.31 -11.28 -12.31
CA LEU A 46 11.39 -12.27 -11.74
C LEU A 46 10.10 -12.40 -12.57
N PHE A 47 9.50 -11.29 -12.99
CA PHE A 47 8.28 -11.31 -13.80
C PHE A 47 8.52 -11.95 -15.18
N LYS A 48 9.67 -11.67 -15.79
CA LYS A 48 10.07 -12.26 -17.07
C LYS A 48 10.30 -13.77 -16.92
N GLU A 49 10.99 -14.20 -15.87
CA GLU A 49 11.23 -15.62 -15.57
C GLU A 49 9.92 -16.38 -15.29
N ALA A 50 8.97 -15.73 -14.62
CA ALA A 50 7.62 -16.26 -14.43
C ALA A 50 6.80 -16.38 -15.73
N GLY A 51 7.33 -15.90 -16.86
CA GLY A 51 6.66 -15.95 -18.16
C GLY A 51 5.60 -14.87 -18.37
N ALA A 52 5.56 -13.85 -17.51
CA ALA A 52 4.63 -12.73 -17.66
C ALA A 52 4.90 -12.00 -18.97
N ARG A 53 3.83 -11.61 -19.68
CA ARG A 53 3.89 -10.85 -20.94
C ARG A 53 3.63 -9.37 -20.76
N TYR A 54 3.06 -8.98 -19.63
CA TYR A 54 2.80 -7.61 -19.24
C TYR A 54 2.85 -7.51 -17.72
N VAL A 55 3.22 -6.33 -17.23
CA VAL A 55 3.21 -5.98 -15.82
C VAL A 55 2.56 -4.60 -15.72
N VAL A 56 1.56 -4.46 -14.86
CA VAL A 56 0.82 -3.21 -14.67
C VAL A 56 0.86 -2.87 -13.19
N PRO A 57 1.72 -1.94 -12.76
CA PRO A 57 1.66 -1.43 -11.40
C PRO A 57 0.38 -0.61 -11.24
N VAL A 58 -0.22 -0.67 -10.05
CA VAL A 58 -1.34 0.21 -9.70
C VAL A 58 -0.78 1.62 -9.59
N ALA A 59 -1.16 2.55 -10.45
CA ALA A 59 -0.63 3.91 -10.40
C ALA A 59 -1.21 4.71 -9.23
N GLU A 60 -2.48 4.47 -8.92
CA GLU A 60 -3.22 5.00 -7.78
C GLU A 60 -4.33 4.00 -7.46
N HIS A 61 -4.57 3.76 -6.17
CA HIS A 61 -5.66 2.88 -5.71
C HIS A 61 -6.77 3.72 -5.07
N HIS A 62 -7.67 3.10 -4.32
CA HIS A 62 -8.80 3.79 -3.68
C HIS A 62 -8.40 4.72 -2.53
N ASP A 63 -7.13 4.69 -2.11
CA ASP A 63 -6.54 5.56 -1.09
C ASP A 63 -6.07 6.92 -1.65
N ALA A 64 -6.16 7.11 -2.97
CA ALA A 64 -5.84 8.35 -3.68
C ALA A 64 -4.37 8.82 -3.53
N PHE A 65 -3.45 7.90 -3.24
CA PHE A 65 -2.02 8.21 -3.27
C PHE A 65 -1.43 7.88 -4.65
N ALA A 66 -1.15 8.92 -5.43
CA ALA A 66 -0.47 8.78 -6.71
C ALA A 66 0.97 8.28 -6.51
N MET A 67 1.28 7.07 -6.99
CA MET A 67 2.63 6.46 -6.90
C MET A 67 3.57 6.94 -8.02
N TYR A 68 3.33 8.14 -8.54
CA TYR A 68 4.13 8.81 -9.57
C TYR A 68 4.19 10.31 -9.27
N ASN A 69 5.13 11.02 -9.90
CA ASN A 69 5.31 12.46 -9.69
C ASN A 69 4.18 13.26 -10.38
N SER A 70 3.04 13.39 -9.69
CA SER A 70 1.85 14.10 -10.15
C SER A 70 1.86 15.57 -9.72
N ASN A 71 1.44 16.46 -10.62
CA ASN A 71 1.15 17.88 -10.30
C ASN A 71 -0.33 18.11 -9.96
N HIS A 72 -1.12 17.04 -9.89
CA HIS A 72 -2.54 17.05 -9.56
C HIS A 72 -2.82 15.97 -8.52
N THR A 73 -3.67 16.31 -7.54
CA THR A 73 -4.15 15.43 -6.48
C THR A 73 -5.57 15.83 -6.13
#